data_AF-A0A5B8NW99-F1
#
_entry.id   AF-A0A5B8NW99-F1
#
_cell.length_a   1.000
_cell.length_b   1.000
_cell.length_c   1.000
_cell.angle_alpha   90.00
_cell.angle_beta   90.00
_cell.angle_gamma   90.00
#
_symmetry.space_group_name_H-M   'P 1'
#
loop_
_entity.id
_entity.type
_entity.pdbx_description
1 polymer ?
#
loop_
_entity_poly.entity_id
_entity_poly.type
_entity_poly.pdbx_seq_one_letter_code
_entity_poly.pdbx_strand_id
1 'polypeptide(L)'
;MLCVISIGVLLALVWALLCKEDIRQHRLAHRYTCWSAVLSVALIYVVMPTAMGYAVFNALAWTIVYLLIAIATGGLGGGDIRLAVSTGMVITLSGYKEFLGVDLLFHIKNLIMAIALANAISIVVFLIRCCFGARTSSVAHGPAMIGATIVIVLGHLCL
;
A
#
# COMPACT_ATOMS: atom_id res chain seq x y z
N MET A 1 -13.61 7.71 -17.47
CA MET A 1 -13.62 6.30 -17.00
C MET A 1 -12.51 5.45 -17.64
N LEU A 2 -12.37 5.40 -18.97
CA LEU A 2 -11.29 4.64 -19.65
C LEU A 2 -9.89 4.96 -19.10
N CYS A 3 -9.53 6.24 -18.98
CA CYS A 3 -8.23 6.66 -18.43
C CYS A 3 -7.96 6.14 -17.01
N VAL A 4 -8.96 6.16 -16.14
CA VAL A 4 -8.86 5.70 -14.75
C VAL A 4 -8.61 4.20 -14.69
N ILE A 5 -9.36 3.44 -15.50
CA ILE A 5 -9.20 1.98 -15.61
C ILE A 5 -7.80 1.65 -16.14
N SER A 6 -7.34 2.35 -17.18
CA SER A 6 -5.99 2.14 -17.73
C SER A 6 -4.89 2.42 -16.70
N ILE A 7 -4.98 3.53 -15.94
CA ILE A 7 -4.00 3.86 -14.90
C ILE A 7 -4.04 2.81 -13.77
N GLY A 8 -5.23 2.39 -13.34
CA GLY A 8 -5.38 1.35 -12.31
C GLY A 8 -4.81 0.00 -12.74
N VAL A 9 -5.02 -0.42 -13.99
CA VAL A 9 -4.43 -1.65 -14.56
C VAL A 9 -2.91 -1.53 -14.61
N LEU A 10 -2.37 -0.40 -15.09
CA LEU A 10 -0.92 -0.16 -15.10
C LEU A 10 -0.32 -0.21 -13.69
N LEU A 11 -0.98 0.39 -12.72
CA LEU A 11 -0.55 0.36 -11.32
C LEU A 11 -0.54 -1.07 -10.78
N ALA A 12 -1.59 -1.86 -11.03
CA ALA A 12 -1.66 -3.26 -10.63
C ALA A 12 -0.55 -4.10 -11.29
N LEU A 13 -0.22 -3.85 -12.55
CA LEU A 13 0.90 -4.51 -13.24
C LEU A 13 2.24 -4.14 -12.61
N VAL A 14 2.47 -2.86 -12.30
CA VAL A 14 3.70 -2.41 -11.62
C VAL A 14 3.81 -3.03 -10.23
N TRP A 15 2.71 -3.10 -9.47
CA TRP A 15 2.66 -3.79 -8.18
C TRP A 15 2.92 -5.29 -8.30
N ALA A 16 2.38 -5.96 -9.31
CA ALA A 16 2.66 -7.38 -9.55
C ALA A 16 4.14 -7.63 -9.88
N LEU A 17 4.76 -6.76 -10.68
CA LEU A 17 6.19 -6.80 -10.97
C LEU A 17 7.02 -6.57 -9.71
N LEU A 18 6.63 -5.60 -8.87
CA LEU A 18 7.26 -5.34 -7.58
C LEU A 18 7.20 -6.55 -6.65
N CYS A 19 6.03 -7.17 -6.50
CA CYS A 19 5.88 -8.39 -5.71
C CYS A 19 6.76 -9.53 -6.24
N LYS A 20 6.83 -9.70 -7.57
CA LYS A 20 7.66 -10.74 -8.19
C LYS A 20 9.15 -10.51 -7.91
N GLU A 21 9.63 -9.26 -8.02
CA GLU A 21 11.02 -8.94 -7.72
C GLU A 21 11.33 -9.04 -6.23
N ASP A 22 10.43 -8.58 -5.38
CA ASP A 22 10.59 -8.65 -3.93
C ASP A 22 10.66 -10.11 -3.44
N ILE A 23 9.81 -10.99 -3.97
CA ILE A 23 9.87 -12.44 -3.67
C ILE A 23 11.17 -13.07 -4.19
N ARG A 24 11.71 -12.63 -5.32
CA ARG A 24 12.90 -13.23 -5.95
C ARG A 24 14.22 -12.73 -5.38
N GLN A 25 14.30 -11.45 -5.09
CA GLN A 25 15.55 -10.75 -4.78
C GLN A 25 15.58 -10.15 -3.38
N HIS A 26 14.46 -10.23 -2.63
CA HIS A 26 14.30 -9.57 -1.33
C HIS A 26 14.69 -8.08 -1.37
N ARG A 27 14.47 -7.45 -2.52
CA ARG A 27 14.86 -6.07 -2.79
C ARG A 27 13.92 -5.49 -3.83
N LEU A 28 13.23 -4.40 -3.46
CA LEU A 28 12.41 -3.66 -4.42
C LEU A 28 13.32 -2.79 -5.32
N ALA A 29 13.21 -2.96 -6.63
CA ALA A 29 13.92 -2.10 -7.56
C ALA A 29 13.40 -0.65 -7.50
N HIS A 30 14.34 0.30 -7.53
CA HIS A 30 14.02 1.71 -7.36
C HIS A 30 13.14 2.27 -8.49
N ARG A 31 13.28 1.73 -9.70
CA ARG A 31 12.49 2.14 -10.86
C ARG A 31 11.00 1.87 -10.63
N TYR A 32 10.63 0.64 -10.28
CA TYR A 32 9.21 0.28 -10.15
C TYR A 32 8.53 0.94 -8.95
N THR A 33 9.25 1.17 -7.86
CA THR A 33 8.73 1.96 -6.71
C THR A 33 8.48 3.42 -7.07
N CYS A 34 9.33 4.01 -7.91
CA CYS A 34 9.09 5.36 -8.43
C CYS A 34 7.89 5.39 -9.37
N TRP A 35 7.79 4.42 -10.30
CA TRP A 35 6.64 4.30 -11.19
C TRP A 35 5.33 4.08 -10.43
N SER A 36 5.31 3.26 -9.38
CA SER A 36 4.10 3.05 -8.58
C SER A 36 3.67 4.35 -7.89
N ALA A 37 4.60 5.12 -7.34
CA ALA A 37 4.28 6.42 -6.74
C ALA A 37 3.72 7.42 -7.77
N VAL A 38 4.35 7.53 -8.95
CA VAL A 38 3.88 8.42 -10.04
C VAL A 38 2.49 8.01 -10.52
N LEU A 39 2.25 6.70 -10.72
CA LEU A 39 0.93 6.20 -11.13
C LEU A 39 -0.12 6.42 -10.05
N SER A 40 0.22 6.26 -8.76
CA SER A 40 -0.68 6.59 -7.66
C SER A 40 -1.07 8.07 -7.65
N VAL A 41 -0.10 8.99 -7.81
CA VAL A 41 -0.38 10.43 -7.89
C VAL A 41 -1.28 10.73 -9.10
N ALA A 42 -0.96 10.19 -10.27
CA ALA A 42 -1.75 10.39 -11.47
C ALA A 42 -3.18 9.86 -11.30
N LEU A 43 -3.35 8.69 -10.68
CA LEU A 43 -4.65 8.11 -10.39
C LEU A 43 -5.48 9.01 -9.47
N ILE A 44 -4.91 9.45 -8.34
CA ILE A 44 -5.61 10.34 -7.40
C ILE A 44 -5.95 11.67 -8.06
N TYR A 45 -5.03 12.28 -8.80
CA TYR A 45 -5.26 13.55 -9.47
C TYR A 45 -6.42 13.49 -10.47
N VAL A 46 -6.52 12.39 -11.23
CA VAL A 46 -7.58 12.20 -12.22
C VAL A 46 -8.93 11.83 -11.58
N VAL A 47 -8.94 11.07 -10.48
CA VAL A 47 -10.18 10.56 -9.87
C VAL A 47 -10.73 11.49 -8.79
N MET A 48 -9.86 12.04 -7.94
CA MET A 48 -10.22 12.81 -6.73
C MET A 48 -9.22 13.97 -6.50
N PRO A 49 -9.15 14.97 -7.40
CA PRO A 49 -8.12 16.03 -7.30
C PRO A 49 -8.19 16.81 -5.99
N THR A 50 -9.38 17.04 -5.45
CA THR A 50 -9.60 17.73 -4.16
C THR A 50 -9.11 16.93 -2.95
N ALA A 51 -8.98 15.61 -3.08
CA ALA A 51 -8.49 14.73 -2.01
C ALA A 51 -6.96 14.56 -2.02
N MET A 52 -6.24 15.30 -2.87
CA MET A 52 -4.78 15.19 -2.97
C MET A 52 -4.09 15.44 -1.63
N GLY A 53 -4.57 16.41 -0.83
CA GLY A 53 -4.03 16.66 0.51
C GLY A 53 -4.11 15.44 1.43
N TYR A 54 -5.24 14.74 1.43
CA TYR A 54 -5.41 13.49 2.18
C TYR A 54 -4.56 12.34 1.63
N ALA A 55 -4.39 12.26 0.30
CA ALA A 55 -3.51 11.26 -0.31
C ALA A 55 -2.05 11.45 0.07
N VAL A 56 -1.57 12.71 0.07
CA VAL A 56 -0.21 13.03 0.56
C VAL A 56 -0.09 12.72 2.06
N PHE A 57 -1.09 13.09 2.87
CA PHE A 57 -1.11 12.78 4.29
C PHE A 57 -1.01 11.28 4.55
N ASN A 58 -1.85 10.46 3.91
CA ASN A 58 -1.85 9.01 4.09
C ASN A 58 -0.52 8.38 3.64
N ALA A 59 0.05 8.86 2.52
CA ALA A 59 1.34 8.41 2.02
C ALA A 59 2.46 8.69 3.03
N LEU A 60 2.52 9.92 3.55
CA LEU A 60 3.51 10.33 4.54
C LEU A 60 3.33 9.58 5.86
N ALA A 61 2.10 9.51 6.38
CA ALA A 61 1.79 8.86 7.64
C ALA A 61 2.20 7.38 7.61
N TRP A 62 1.84 6.64 6.55
CA TRP A 62 2.25 5.24 6.42
C TRP A 62 3.77 5.10 6.33
N THR A 63 4.41 5.94 5.51
CA THR A 63 5.87 5.92 5.34
C THR A 63 6.60 6.20 6.65
N ILE A 64 6.14 7.18 7.43
CA ILE A 64 6.70 7.53 8.75
C ILE A 64 6.54 6.35 9.71
N VAL A 65 5.37 5.73 9.78
CA VAL A 65 5.15 4.56 10.65
C VAL A 65 6.14 3.44 10.29
N TYR A 66 6.28 3.12 9.00
CA TYR A 66 7.19 2.06 8.57
C TYR A 66 8.65 2.42 8.77
N LEU A 67 9.02 3.69 8.59
CA LEU A 67 10.37 4.19 8.90
C LEU A 67 10.69 4.08 10.39
N LEU A 68 9.76 4.48 11.27
CA LEU A 68 9.94 4.37 12.72
C LEU A 68 10.08 2.91 13.16
N ILE A 69 9.27 2.00 12.60
CA ILE A 69 9.41 0.56 12.88
C ILE A 69 10.76 0.04 12.36
N ALA A 70 11.19 0.47 11.17
CA ALA A 70 12.49 0.09 10.61
C ALA A 70 13.65 0.53 11.51
N ILE A 71 13.59 1.76 12.06
CA ILE A 71 14.59 2.26 13.00
C ILE A 71 14.55 1.49 14.32
N ALA A 72 13.35 1.21 14.85
CA ALA A 72 13.18 0.55 16.14
C ALA A 72 13.55 -0.94 16.14
N THR A 73 13.30 -1.64 15.03
CA THR A 73 13.46 -3.10 14.94
C THR A 73 14.64 -3.54 14.08
N GLY A 74 15.19 -2.65 13.24
CA GLY A 74 16.26 -2.95 12.29
C GLY A 74 15.89 -3.95 11.19
N GLY A 75 14.65 -4.43 11.15
CA GLY A 75 14.25 -5.58 10.34
C GLY A 75 13.40 -5.26 9.11
N LEU A 76 12.95 -4.00 8.95
CA LEU A 76 12.05 -3.62 7.87
C LEU A 76 12.84 -3.20 6.63
N GLY A 77 12.52 -3.80 5.49
CA GLY A 77 13.21 -3.53 4.23
C GLY A 77 12.94 -2.11 3.73
N GLY A 78 13.97 -1.40 3.26
CA GLY A 78 13.81 -0.07 2.66
C GLY A 78 12.89 -0.06 1.43
N GLY A 79 12.61 -1.23 0.84
CA GLY A 79 11.60 -1.41 -0.20
C GLY A 79 10.17 -1.21 0.30
N ASP A 80 9.82 -1.78 1.46
CA ASP A 80 8.47 -1.67 2.05
C ASP A 80 8.14 -0.21 2.40
N ILE A 81 9.13 0.54 2.90
CA ILE A 81 9.01 1.98 3.19
C ILE A 81 8.66 2.77 1.91
N ARG A 82 9.28 2.42 0.78
CA ARG A 82 8.99 3.10 -0.50
C ARG A 82 7.62 2.72 -1.04
N LEU A 83 7.20 1.48 -0.84
CA LEU A 83 5.89 1.00 -1.26
C LEU A 83 4.75 1.69 -0.48
N ALA A 84 4.98 1.97 0.81
CA ALA A 84 4.06 2.69 1.71
C ALA A 84 3.56 4.01 1.13
N VAL A 85 4.41 4.72 0.38
CA VAL A 85 4.03 5.95 -0.32
C VAL A 85 2.91 5.66 -1.32
N SER A 86 3.13 4.71 -2.23
CA SER A 86 2.18 4.41 -3.31
C SER A 86 0.88 3.79 -2.79
N THR A 87 0.94 2.91 -1.79
CA THR A 87 -0.24 2.27 -1.19
C THR A 87 -1.02 3.25 -0.32
N GLY A 88 -0.32 4.09 0.46
CA GLY A 88 -0.94 5.15 1.27
C GLY A 88 -1.66 6.20 0.43
N MET A 89 -1.16 6.55 -0.76
CA MET A 89 -1.93 7.40 -1.66
C MET A 89 -3.22 6.73 -2.13
N VAL A 90 -3.12 5.48 -2.60
CA VAL A 90 -4.23 4.74 -3.24
C VAL A 90 -5.35 4.45 -2.25
N ILE A 91 -5.06 4.29 -0.95
CA ILE A 91 -6.10 4.07 0.04
C ILE A 91 -7.12 5.20 0.12
N THR A 92 -6.74 6.41 -0.30
CA THR A 92 -7.62 7.59 -0.34
C THR A 92 -8.82 7.36 -1.26
N LEU A 93 -8.70 6.47 -2.25
CA LEU A 93 -9.81 6.07 -3.13
C LEU A 93 -10.96 5.38 -2.39
N SER A 94 -10.72 4.83 -1.19
CA SER A 94 -11.78 4.28 -0.35
C SER A 94 -12.82 5.35 0.06
N GLY A 95 -12.44 6.62 0.09
CA GLY A 95 -13.35 7.73 0.39
C GLY A 95 -14.11 8.28 -0.82
N TYR A 96 -14.05 7.62 -1.98
CA TYR A 96 -14.63 8.14 -3.22
C TYR A 96 -16.14 8.39 -3.14
N LYS A 97 -16.90 7.53 -2.44
CA LYS A 97 -18.36 7.65 -2.33
C LYS A 97 -18.83 8.78 -1.41
N GLU A 98 -18.02 9.15 -0.42
CA GLU A 98 -18.38 10.16 0.59
C GLU A 98 -17.96 11.59 0.20
N PHE A 99 -17.76 11.85 -1.10
CA PHE A 99 -17.08 13.00 -1.72
C PHE A 99 -17.56 14.43 -1.35
N LEU A 100 -18.48 14.60 -0.41
CA LEU A 100 -19.03 15.88 0.03
C LEU A 100 -18.95 16.12 1.55
N GLY A 101 -18.32 15.23 2.34
CA GLY A 101 -18.24 15.42 3.80
C GLY A 101 -17.21 14.55 4.54
N VAL A 102 -16.18 14.06 3.83
CA VAL A 102 -15.20 13.14 4.44
C VAL A 102 -14.32 13.88 5.44
N ASP A 103 -14.55 13.62 6.71
CA ASP A 103 -13.70 14.10 7.80
C ASP A 103 -12.32 13.41 7.76
N LEU A 104 -11.28 14.14 8.14
CA LEU A 104 -9.91 13.63 8.33
C LEU A 104 -9.90 12.30 9.13
N LEU A 105 -10.83 12.15 10.08
CA LEU A 105 -10.99 10.96 10.91
C LEU A 105 -11.24 9.69 10.08
N PHE A 106 -12.00 9.78 8.98
CA PHE A 106 -12.28 8.65 8.10
C PHE A 106 -11.02 8.15 7.40
N HIS A 107 -10.20 9.08 6.89
CA HIS A 107 -8.92 8.74 6.26
C HIS A 107 -7.95 8.10 7.26
N ILE A 108 -7.87 8.65 8.49
CA ILE A 108 -7.05 8.06 9.57
C ILE A 108 -7.53 6.64 9.89
N LYS A 109 -8.84 6.42 10.03
CA LYS A 109 -9.41 5.09 10.31
C LYS A 109 -9.04 4.09 9.22
N ASN A 110 -9.23 4.44 7.94
CA ASN A 110 -8.90 3.55 6.82
C ASN A 110 -7.40 3.25 6.75
N LEU A 111 -6.55 4.24 7.00
CA LEU A 111 -5.10 4.05 7.08
C LEU A 111 -4.72 3.07 8.20
N ILE A 112 -5.26 3.25 9.42
CA ILE A 112 -4.99 2.35 10.54
C ILE A 112 -5.45 0.93 10.22
N MET A 113 -6.65 0.76 9.65
CA MET A 113 -7.14 -0.56 9.23
C MET A 113 -6.22 -1.20 8.19
N ALA A 114 -5.65 -0.43 7.28
CA ALA A 114 -4.73 -0.94 6.26
C ALA A 114 -3.42 -1.44 6.84
N ILE A 115 -2.84 -0.66 7.74
CA ILE A 115 -1.61 -1.02 8.44
C ILE A 115 -1.85 -2.28 9.27
N ALA A 116 -2.96 -2.31 10.03
CA ALA A 116 -3.34 -3.47 10.83
C ALA A 116 -3.56 -4.72 9.96
N LEU A 117 -4.26 -4.59 8.83
CA LEU A 117 -4.54 -5.69 7.91
C LEU A 117 -3.26 -6.18 7.22
N ALA A 118 -2.39 -5.28 6.78
CA ALA A 118 -1.10 -5.64 6.18
C ALA A 118 -0.22 -6.40 7.17
N ASN A 119 -0.18 -5.97 8.43
CA ASN A 119 0.55 -6.67 9.49
C ASN A 119 -0.09 -8.04 9.80
N ALA A 120 -1.42 -8.12 9.89
CA ALA A 120 -2.12 -9.38 10.12
C ALA A 120 -1.85 -10.40 9.01
N ILE A 121 -1.93 -9.98 7.73
CA ILE A 121 -1.59 -10.83 6.58
C ILE A 121 -0.13 -11.30 6.67
N SER A 122 0.81 -10.40 7.00
CA SER A 122 2.23 -10.74 7.13
C SER A 122 2.47 -11.76 8.24
N ILE A 123 1.81 -11.62 9.39
CA ILE A 123 1.86 -12.57 10.52
C ILE A 123 1.28 -13.93 10.11
N VAL A 124 0.13 -13.96 9.44
CA VAL A 124 -0.47 -15.22 8.96
C VAL A 124 0.47 -15.94 8.00
N VAL A 125 1.07 -15.23 7.04
CA VAL A 125 2.04 -15.80 6.10
C VAL A 125 3.28 -16.33 6.83
N PHE A 126 3.76 -15.61 7.84
CA PHE A 126 4.86 -16.06 8.69
C PHE A 126 4.51 -17.37 9.42
N LEU A 127 3.35 -17.42 10.07
CA LEU A 127 2.89 -18.62 10.80
C LEU A 127 2.75 -19.83 9.87
N ILE A 128 2.16 -19.65 8.68
CA ILE A 128 2.04 -20.72 7.68
C ILE A 128 3.44 -21.23 7.32
N ARG A 129 4.40 -20.35 7.02
CA ARG A 129 5.78 -20.74 6.69
C ARG A 129 6.46 -21.51 7.82
N CYS A 130 6.27 -21.09 9.06
CA CYS A 130 6.77 -21.80 10.23
C CYS A 130 6.18 -23.21 10.34
N CYS A 131 4.88 -23.38 10.09
CA CYS A 131 4.21 -24.69 10.07
C CYS A 131 4.77 -25.62 8.98
N PHE A 132 5.21 -25.07 7.84
CA PHE A 132 5.81 -25.84 6.73
C PHE A 132 7.34 -25.98 6.84
N GLY A 133 7.94 -25.64 7.99
CA GLY A 133 9.37 -25.87 8.25
C GLY A 133 10.32 -24.92 7.52
N ALA A 134 9.83 -23.82 6.95
CA ALA A 134 10.68 -22.82 6.32
C ALA A 134 11.39 -21.96 7.38
N ARG A 135 12.72 -22.09 7.50
CA ARG A 135 13.57 -21.29 8.41
C ARG A 135 14.01 -19.97 7.80
N THR A 136 13.08 -19.14 7.35
CA THR A 136 13.42 -17.78 6.89
C THR A 136 13.14 -16.77 7.99
N SER A 137 14.15 -15.96 8.34
CA SER A 137 14.06 -14.92 9.38
C SER A 137 13.30 -13.67 8.96
N SER A 138 12.81 -13.60 7.71
CA SER A 138 12.20 -12.41 7.13
C SER A 138 11.02 -12.77 6.23
N VAL A 139 9.94 -11.99 6.33
CA VAL A 139 8.77 -12.05 5.45
C VAL A 139 8.68 -10.74 4.69
N ALA A 140 8.50 -10.84 3.37
CA ALA A 140 8.23 -9.71 2.49
C ALA A 140 6.87 -9.08 2.86
N HIS A 141 6.88 -7.82 3.30
CA HIS A 141 5.65 -7.12 3.69
C HIS A 141 4.94 -6.48 2.47
N GLY A 142 5.67 -6.19 1.39
CA GLY A 142 5.13 -5.57 0.18
C GLY A 142 3.84 -6.21 -0.37
N PRO A 143 3.77 -7.54 -0.57
CA PRO A 143 2.54 -8.20 -1.03
C PRO A 143 1.36 -8.03 -0.07
N ALA A 144 1.62 -8.04 1.24
CA ALA A 144 0.59 -7.84 2.26
C ALA A 144 0.07 -6.41 2.27
N MET A 145 0.93 -5.41 2.07
CA MET A 145 0.54 -4.00 1.94
C MET A 145 -0.35 -3.76 0.73
N ILE A 146 0.02 -4.31 -0.43
CA ILE A 146 -0.79 -4.23 -1.65
C ILE A 146 -2.14 -4.92 -1.46
N GLY A 147 -2.14 -6.14 -0.90
CA GLY A 147 -3.36 -6.88 -0.60
C GLY A 147 -4.30 -6.11 0.33
N ALA A 148 -3.79 -5.57 1.42
CA ALA A 148 -4.58 -4.78 2.37
C ALA A 148 -5.17 -3.52 1.71
N THR A 149 -4.38 -2.84 0.86
CA THR A 149 -4.83 -1.65 0.13
C THR A 149 -5.97 -1.99 -0.82
N ILE A 150 -5.85 -3.09 -1.59
CA ILE A 150 -6.88 -3.54 -2.51
C ILE A 150 -8.16 -3.90 -1.75
N VAL A 151 -8.06 -4.64 -0.64
CA VAL A 151 -9.22 -5.04 0.16
C VAL A 151 -9.98 -3.83 0.69
N ILE A 152 -9.29 -2.81 1.22
CA ILE A 152 -9.95 -1.62 1.77
C ILE A 152 -10.57 -0.77 0.67
N VAL A 153 -9.86 -0.59 -0.44
CA VAL A 153 -10.38 0.21 -1.57
C VAL A 153 -11.59 -0.48 -2.21
N LEU A 154 -11.51 -1.78 -2.50
CA LEU A 154 -12.64 -2.52 -3.07
C LEU A 154 -13.81 -2.66 -2.09
N GLY A 155 -13.54 -2.89 -0.81
CA GLY A 155 -14.57 -3.01 0.22
C GLY A 155 -15.47 -1.79 0.27
N HIS A 156 -14.90 -0.58 0.18
CA HIS A 156 -15.66 0.68 0.16
C HIS A 156 -16.21 1.05 -1.22
N LEU A 157 -15.66 0.53 -2.32
CA LEU A 157 -16.22 0.76 -3.65
C LEU A 157 -17.44 -0.13 -3.92
N CYS A 158 -17.47 -1.35 -3.38
CA CYS A 158 -18.54 -2.32 -3.61
C CYS A 158 -19.72 -2.20 -2.63
N LEU A 159 -19.51 -1.68 -1.42
CA LEU A 159 -20.56 -1.33 -0.45
C LEU A 159 -21.05 0.09 -0.72
#